data_AF-A0AAN0LWL4-F1
#
_entry.id   AF-A0AAN0LWL4-F1
#
_cell.length_a   1.000
_cell.length_b   1.000
_cell.length_c   1.000
_cell.angle_alpha   90.00
_cell.angle_beta   90.00
_cell.angle_gamma   90.00
#
_symmetry.space_group_name_H-M   'P 1'
#
loop_
_entity.id
_entity.type
_entity.pdbx_description
1 polymer ?
#
loop_
_entity_poly.entity_id
_entity_poly.type
_entity_poly.pdbx_seq_one_letter_code
_entity_poly.pdbx_strand_id
1 'polypeptide(L)'
;MTDMTEDRGMVKQYWRVPTRGLIGFRGDFINSTRGEGTMVRQFFGYEPYKGAIQQRQNGSMVSTEQGVSMAYSIFNLQERGQFFIGAQTDVYEGMIVGIAARDTDMDVNPTKNKKQTSDS
;
A
#
# COMPACT_ATOMS: atom_id res chain seq x y z
N MET A 1 12.96 15.72 -15.23
CA MET A 1 12.08 16.23 -16.29
C MET A 1 12.94 16.63 -17.47
N THR A 2 12.59 16.20 -18.68
CA THR A 2 13.37 16.48 -19.89
C THR A 2 12.65 17.46 -20.81
N ASP A 3 11.32 17.37 -20.88
CA ASP A 3 10.49 18.24 -21.73
C ASP A 3 9.04 18.27 -21.21
N MET A 4 8.30 19.32 -21.54
CA MET A 4 6.90 19.52 -21.19
C MET A 4 6.20 20.43 -22.20
N THR A 5 5.04 19.98 -22.66
CA THR A 5 4.21 20.71 -23.62
C THR A 5 2.76 20.66 -23.18
N GLU A 6 2.07 21.80 -23.25
CA GLU A 6 0.63 21.90 -23.01
C GLU A 6 -0.12 21.91 -24.34
N ASP A 7 -1.15 21.09 -24.47
CA ASP A 7 -2.05 21.06 -25.62
C ASP A 7 -3.49 20.81 -25.17
N ARG A 8 -4.40 21.72 -25.54
CA ARG A 8 -5.86 21.62 -25.32
C ARG A 8 -6.25 21.19 -23.89
N GLY A 9 -5.60 21.77 -22.88
CA GLY A 9 -5.89 21.50 -21.47
C GLY A 9 -5.28 20.19 -20.93
N MET A 10 -4.49 19.48 -21.74
CA MET A 10 -3.67 18.35 -21.30
C MET A 10 -2.20 18.75 -21.29
N VAL A 11 -1.48 18.26 -20.28
CA VAL A 11 -0.03 18.46 -20.16
C VAL A 11 0.68 17.16 -20.49
N LYS A 12 1.50 17.18 -21.54
CA LYS A 12 2.41 16.08 -21.88
C LYS A 12 3.77 16.35 -21.27
N GLN A 13 4.31 15.38 -20.52
CA GLN A 13 5.61 15.51 -19.85
C GLN A 13 6.52 14.33 -20.21
N TYR A 14 7.81 14.61 -20.41
CA TYR A 14 8.84 13.60 -20.65
C TYR A 14 9.82 13.57 -19.48
N TRP A 15 10.10 12.35 -19.02
CA TRP A 15 10.96 12.11 -17.86
C TRP A 15 12.00 11.04 -18.17
N ARG A 16 13.23 11.27 -17.72
CA ARG A 16 14.24 10.21 -17.55
C ARG A 16 14.25 9.82 -16.09
N VAL A 17 13.92 8.57 -15.80
CA VAL A 17 13.82 8.02 -14.46
C VAL A 17 14.43 6.62 -14.41
N PRO A 18 15.08 6.22 -13.30
CA PRO A 18 15.61 4.87 -13.16
C PRO A 18 14.46 3.86 -13.17
N THR A 19 14.63 2.72 -13.84
CA THR A 19 13.62 1.66 -13.90
C THR A 19 13.16 1.19 -12.51
N ARG A 20 14.07 1.20 -11.52
CA ARG A 20 13.77 0.87 -10.12
C ARG A 20 12.73 1.81 -9.48
N GLY A 21 12.65 3.06 -9.91
CA GLY A 21 11.68 4.05 -9.39
C GLY A 21 10.33 3.99 -10.08
N LEU A 22 10.21 3.26 -11.18
CA LEU A 22 8.95 3.01 -11.87
C LEU A 22 8.18 1.81 -11.31
N ILE A 23 8.79 1.03 -10.42
CA ILE A 23 8.13 -0.10 -9.75
C ILE A 23 7.05 0.48 -8.83
N GLY A 24 5.80 0.06 -9.00
CA GLY A 24 4.64 0.55 -8.23
C GLY A 24 3.99 1.83 -8.78
N PHE A 25 4.76 2.72 -9.40
CA PHE A 25 4.28 4.04 -9.84
C PHE A 25 3.09 4.03 -10.81
N ARG A 26 2.92 2.95 -11.61
CA ARG A 26 1.78 2.85 -12.53
C ARG A 26 0.44 2.93 -11.80
N GLY A 27 0.31 2.30 -10.63
CA GLY A 27 -0.91 2.35 -9.84
C GLY A 27 -1.18 3.75 -9.31
N ASP A 28 -0.14 4.37 -8.73
CA ASP A 28 -0.21 5.74 -8.21
C ASP A 28 -0.57 6.75 -9.29
N PHE A 29 -0.04 6.59 -10.50
CA PHE A 29 -0.38 7.44 -11.65
C PHE A 29 -1.85 7.31 -12.01
N ILE A 30 -2.37 6.09 -12.18
CA ILE A 30 -3.78 5.86 -12.52
C ILE A 30 -4.69 6.48 -11.45
N ASN A 31 -4.36 6.28 -10.17
CA ASN A 31 -5.10 6.86 -9.05
C ASN A 31 -5.04 8.40 -9.08
N SER A 32 -3.87 8.98 -9.26
CA SER A 32 -3.66 10.43 -9.27
C SER A 32 -4.37 11.11 -10.44
N THR A 33 -4.42 10.46 -11.60
CA THR A 33 -5.11 10.98 -12.79
C THR A 33 -6.55 10.53 -12.88
N ARG A 34 -7.09 9.81 -11.88
CA ARG A 34 -8.43 9.20 -11.92
C ARG A 34 -8.71 8.39 -13.20
N GLY A 35 -7.68 7.75 -13.75
CA GLY A 35 -7.76 6.97 -14.99
C GLY A 35 -7.71 7.77 -16.31
N GLU A 36 -7.71 9.10 -16.27
CA GLU A 36 -7.70 9.93 -17.50
C GLU A 36 -6.29 10.11 -18.09
N GLY A 37 -5.25 9.85 -17.31
CA GLY A 37 -3.86 9.99 -17.74
C GLY A 37 -3.37 8.82 -18.59
N THR A 38 -2.52 9.13 -19.58
CA THR A 38 -1.80 8.12 -20.36
C THR A 38 -0.31 8.12 -20.01
N MET A 39 0.23 6.94 -19.68
CA MET A 39 1.66 6.75 -19.42
C MET A 39 2.27 5.79 -20.43
N VAL A 40 3.35 6.21 -21.06
CA VAL A 40 4.21 5.37 -21.90
C VAL A 40 5.61 5.35 -21.32
N ARG A 41 6.24 4.18 -21.31
CA ARG A 41 7.63 4.00 -20.88
C ARG A 41 8.45 3.42 -22.03
N GLN A 42 9.67 3.93 -22.20
CA GLN A 42 10.63 3.41 -23.16
C GLN A 42 11.99 3.28 -22.47
N PHE A 43 12.72 2.20 -22.75
CA PHE A 43 14.09 2.04 -22.29
C PHE A 43 15.00 3.04 -23.02
N PHE A 44 15.73 3.84 -22.25
CA PHE A 44 16.67 4.84 -22.80
C PHE A 44 18.10 4.31 -22.88
N GLY A 45 18.59 3.66 -21.82
CA GLY A 45 19.95 3.17 -21.72
C GLY A 45 20.35 2.85 -20.28
N TYR A 46 21.59 2.41 -20.11
CA TYR A 46 22.20 2.22 -18.80
C TYR A 46 22.90 3.50 -18.34
N GLU A 47 22.74 3.84 -17.07
CA GLU A 47 23.40 4.98 -16.43
C GLU A 47 23.98 4.54 -15.07
N PRO A 48 24.95 5.29 -14.49
CA PRO A 48 25.44 5.04 -13.15
C PRO A 48 24.32 5.00 -12.11
N TYR A 49 24.56 4.26 -11.02
CA TYR A 49 23.61 4.07 -9.94
C TYR A 49 23.14 5.42 -9.35
N LYS A 50 21.83 5.68 -9.44
CA LYS A 50 21.20 6.94 -9.01
C LYS A 50 20.83 7.01 -7.52
N GLY A 51 21.45 6.17 -6.68
CA GLY A 51 21.15 6.11 -5.24
C GLY A 51 20.02 5.15 -4.87
N ALA A 52 19.76 5.11 -3.56
CA ALA A 52 18.68 4.35 -2.96
C ALA A 52 17.34 5.01 -3.32
N ILE A 53 16.35 4.18 -3.67
CA ILE A 53 14.98 4.64 -3.89
C ILE A 53 14.22 4.28 -2.63
N GLN A 54 13.54 5.27 -2.06
CA GLN A 54 12.79 5.10 -0.83
C GLN A 54 11.73 4.00 -1.05
N GLN A 55 11.84 2.93 -0.28
CA GLN A 55 10.84 1.87 -0.26
C GLN A 55 9.62 2.31 0.57
N ARG A 56 8.58 1.47 0.62
CA ARG A 56 7.36 1.68 1.40
C ARG A 56 7.68 2.32 2.76
N GLN A 57 6.97 3.40 3.10
CA GLN A 57 7.12 4.08 4.39
C GLN A 57 6.31 3.44 5.51
N ASN A 58 5.47 2.44 5.19
CA ASN A 58 4.57 1.82 6.14
C ASN A 58 4.99 0.37 6.41
N GLY A 59 4.95 -0.02 7.68
CA GLY A 59 5.09 -1.39 8.12
C GLY A 59 3.88 -2.25 7.76
N SER A 60 4.00 -3.55 7.98
CA SER A 60 2.95 -4.54 7.78
C SER A 60 2.19 -4.84 9.06
N MET A 61 0.90 -5.17 8.95
CA MET A 61 0.13 -5.73 10.04
C MET A 61 0.12 -7.25 9.89
N VAL A 62 0.71 -7.97 10.85
CA VAL A 62 0.95 -9.42 10.78
C VAL A 62 0.00 -10.14 11.74
N SER A 63 -0.70 -11.16 11.26
CA SER A 63 -1.58 -11.97 12.10
C SER A 63 -0.78 -12.84 13.06
N THR A 64 -1.09 -12.78 14.35
CA THR A 64 -0.43 -13.60 15.38
C THR A 64 -1.06 -14.98 15.55
N GLU A 65 -2.26 -15.20 15.02
CA GLU A 65 -3.03 -16.42 15.25
C GLU A 65 -3.72 -16.89 13.97
N GLN A 66 -4.02 -18.19 13.94
CA GLN A 66 -4.86 -18.80 12.91
C GLN A 66 -6.34 -18.79 13.35
N GLY A 67 -7.23 -18.48 12.42
CA GLY A 67 -8.67 -18.53 12.66
C GLY A 67 -9.46 -17.63 11.73
N VAL A 68 -10.73 -17.39 12.05
CA VAL A 68 -11.63 -16.55 11.26
C VAL A 68 -11.57 -15.12 11.75
N SER A 69 -11.36 -14.15 10.85
CA SER A 69 -11.32 -12.73 11.19
C SER A 69 -12.69 -12.23 11.69
N MET A 70 -12.66 -11.47 12.78
CA MET A 70 -13.87 -10.94 13.43
C MET A 70 -14.06 -9.47 13.10
N ALA A 71 -15.28 -9.07 12.73
CA ALA A 71 -15.61 -7.68 12.41
C ALA A 71 -15.23 -6.72 13.55
N TYR A 72 -15.45 -7.12 14.80
CA TYR A 72 -15.08 -6.35 15.99
C TYR A 72 -13.57 -6.11 16.10
N SER A 73 -12.76 -7.14 15.83
CA SER A 73 -11.30 -7.02 15.88
C SER A 73 -10.77 -6.10 14.79
N ILE A 74 -11.26 -6.27 13.56
CA ILE A 74 -10.91 -5.40 12.43
C ILE A 74 -11.30 -3.94 12.74
N PHE A 75 -12.52 -3.72 13.24
CA PHE A 75 -13.00 -2.38 13.59
C PHE A 75 -12.15 -1.69 14.67
N ASN A 76 -11.71 -2.42 15.71
CA ASN A 76 -10.85 -1.83 16.74
C ASN A 76 -9.42 -1.59 16.26
N LEU A 77 -8.92 -2.42 15.35
CA LEU A 77 -7.54 -2.36 14.88
C LEU A 77 -7.38 -1.42 13.68
N GLN A 78 -8.46 -1.06 12.98
CA GLN A 78 -8.40 -0.19 11.78
C GLN A 78 -7.90 1.23 12.10
N GLU A 79 -7.96 1.67 13.36
CA GLU A 79 -7.33 2.95 13.77
C GLU A 79 -5.79 2.88 13.70
N ARG A 80 -5.21 1.68 13.72
CA ARG A 80 -3.77 1.44 13.71
C ARG A 80 -3.21 1.22 12.31
N GLY A 81 -4.07 1.10 11.29
CA GLY A 81 -3.68 0.79 9.93
C GLY A 81 -4.85 0.37 9.05
N GLN A 82 -4.57 0.13 7.78
CA GLN A 82 -5.56 -0.26 6.79
C GLN A 82 -5.52 -1.78 6.55
N PHE A 83 -6.63 -2.46 6.80
CA PHE A 83 -6.74 -3.90 6.54
C PHE A 83 -6.96 -4.19 5.05
N PHE A 84 -6.39 -5.31 4.59
CA PHE A 84 -6.65 -5.91 3.28
C PHE A 84 -7.79 -6.92 3.31
N ILE A 85 -8.09 -7.46 4.49
CA ILE A 85 -9.11 -8.48 4.70
C ILE A 85 -10.39 -7.88 5.28
N GLY A 86 -11.52 -8.53 5.00
CA GLY A 86 -12.80 -8.24 5.64
C GLY A 86 -13.05 -9.16 6.84
N ALA A 87 -14.23 -9.03 7.45
CA ALA A 87 -14.71 -10.00 8.43
C ALA A 87 -14.95 -11.37 7.77
N GLN A 88 -14.93 -12.45 8.57
CA GLN A 88 -15.13 -13.83 8.12
C GLN A 88 -14.08 -14.35 7.12
N THR A 89 -12.90 -13.72 7.09
CA THR A 89 -11.76 -14.18 6.28
C THR A 89 -10.91 -15.14 7.12
N ASP A 90 -10.63 -16.33 6.60
CA ASP A 90 -9.68 -17.25 7.23
C ASP A 90 -8.26 -16.67 7.17
N VAL A 91 -7.62 -16.54 8.33
CA VAL A 91 -6.26 -16.07 8.48
C VAL A 91 -5.38 -17.15 9.11
N TYR A 92 -4.07 -17.06 8.88
CA TYR A 92 -3.06 -17.91 9.50
C TYR A 92 -1.98 -17.05 10.18
N GLU A 93 -1.23 -17.65 11.10
CA GLU A 93 -0.12 -16.98 11.79
C GLU A 93 0.97 -16.55 10.79
N GLY A 94 1.44 -15.31 10.89
CA GLY A 94 2.38 -14.71 9.95
C GLY A 94 1.73 -14.11 8.68
N MET A 95 0.41 -14.24 8.50
CA MET A 95 -0.29 -13.64 7.37
C MET A 95 -0.27 -12.10 7.45
N ILE A 96 0.13 -11.41 6.38
CA ILE A 96 0.01 -9.96 6.29
C ILE A 96 -1.46 -9.61 6.02
N VAL A 97 -2.11 -9.04 7.04
CA VAL A 97 -3.54 -8.71 7.02
C VAL A 97 -3.82 -7.23 6.73
N GLY A 98 -2.78 -6.39 6.70
CA GLY A 98 -2.92 -4.96 6.43
C GLY A 98 -1.61 -4.17 6.37
N ILE A 99 -1.74 -2.85 6.28
CA ILE A 99 -0.65 -1.86 6.30
C ILE A 99 -0.75 -1.06 7.59
N ALA A 100 0.34 -0.98 8.34
CA ALA A 100 0.42 -0.20 9.57
C ALA A 100 0.48 1.31 9.27
N ALA A 101 -0.10 2.12 10.17
CA ALA A 101 0.02 3.59 10.10
C ALA A 101 1.45 4.09 10.39
N ARG A 102 2.30 3.24 10.96
CA ARG A 102 3.72 3.51 11.28
C ARG A 102 4.64 2.75 10.31
N ASP A 103 5.91 3.08 10.33
CA ASP A 103 6.98 2.45 9.54
C ASP A 103 7.45 1.09 10.08
N THR A 104 7.10 0.76 11.33
CA THR A 104 7.39 -0.53 11.95
C THR A 104 6.26 -1.54 11.76
N ASP A 105 6.62 -2.80 11.53
CA ASP A 105 5.67 -3.92 11.54
C ASP A 105 4.92 -4.02 12.88
N MET A 106 3.66 -4.45 12.81
CA MET A 106 2.77 -4.57 13.96
C MET A 106 2.10 -5.93 13.98
N ASP A 107 2.34 -6.67 15.05
CA ASP A 107 1.65 -7.91 15.36
C ASP A 107 0.21 -7.60 15.81
N VAL A 108 -0.77 -8.21 15.14
CA VAL A 108 -2.20 -8.02 15.40
C VAL A 108 -2.92 -9.36 15.47
N ASN A 109 -3.92 -9.43 16.35
CA ASN A 109 -4.83 -10.57 16.42
C ASN A 109 -6.19 -10.19 15.79
N PRO A 110 -6.48 -10.61 14.55
CA PRO A 110 -7.76 -10.32 13.89
C PRO A 110 -8.90 -11.27 14.29
N THR A 111 -8.63 -12.33 15.07
CA THR A 111 -9.61 -13.36 15.47
C THR A 111 -10.24 -13.09 16.84
N LYS A 112 -9.72 -12.10 17.58
CA LYS A 112 -10.15 -11.79 18.94
C LYS A 112 -11.64 -11.40 19.00
N ASN A 113 -12.37 -12.03 19.92
CA ASN A 113 -13.75 -11.65 20.21
C ASN A 113 -13.82 -10.51 21.25
N LYS A 114 -14.93 -9.77 21.24
CA LYS A 114 -15.27 -8.83 22.31
C LYS A 114 -15.25 -9.59 23.64
N LYS A 115 -14.37 -9.20 24.58
CA LYS A 115 -14.53 -9.62 25.98
C LYS A 115 -15.88 -9.05 26.42
N GLN A 116 -16.85 -9.92 26.70
CA GLN A 116 -17.97 -9.50 27.53
C GLN A 116 -17.36 -9.13 28.88
N THR A 117 -17.24 -7.83 29.17
CA THR A 117 -17.18 -7.39 30.56
C THR A 117 -18.51 -7.83 31.15
N SER A 118 -18.46 -8.89 31.96
CA SER A 118 -19.56 -9.26 32.83
C SER A 118 -19.82 -8.06 33.74
N ASP A 119 -20.85 -7.27 33.44
CA ASP A 119 -21.42 -6.36 34.42
C ASP A 119 -22.14 -7.24 35.44
N SER A 120 -21.51 -7.37 36.62
CA SER A 120 -22.05 -8.00 37.82
C SER A 120 -22.44 -6.94 38.83
#